data_AF-A0A662STJ4-F1
#
_entry.id   AF-A0A662STJ4-F1
#
_cell.length_a   1.000
_cell.length_b   1.000
_cell.length_c   1.000
_cell.angle_alpha   90.00
_cell.angle_beta   90.00
_cell.angle_gamma   90.00
#
_symmetry.space_group_name_H-M   'P 1'
#
loop_
_entity.id
_entity.type
_entity.pdbx_description
1 polymer ?
#
loop_
_entity_poly.entity_id
_entity_poly.type
_entity_poly.pdbx_seq_one_letter_code
_entity_poly.pdbx_strand_id
1 'polypeptide(L)'
;MQVFGYRVRSPAATYSIAVQKAPDRLLIELELPQLPIAAHHNLILHWVLLVGLLDFFTHLLVGRLIGLLGDERSQTAAALAAALPDLDVILMLAGLYVRLPPLATHRGLTHSVFTSTLLAAAATLAGVLTGYFKPAHLPYAVAGALSHITLDYLTTGGIPVFYPLSARRYAADLFYYIDPLVAVASFPLSLALAMRVAGKRAILAFSLYLLAYGAARLAFKLIALRAAASLAASRVYPTPLPNRWLIPSDKGLVAYTIPSRG
;
A
#
# COMPACT_ATOMS: atom_id res chain seq x y z
N MET A 1 -8.04 5.20 -28.89
CA MET A 1 -7.91 4.37 -27.69
C MET A 1 -7.19 3.09 -28.09
N GLN A 2 -5.91 2.93 -27.75
CA GLN A 2 -5.12 1.75 -28.11
C GLN A 2 -4.99 0.84 -26.89
N VAL A 3 -5.42 -0.42 -27.03
CA VAL A 3 -5.28 -1.47 -26.03
C VAL A 3 -4.04 -2.28 -26.40
N PHE A 4 -3.04 -2.32 -25.51
CA PHE A 4 -1.87 -3.18 -25.69
C PHE A 4 -2.07 -4.46 -24.90
N GLY A 5 -2.17 -5.59 -25.59
CA GLY A 5 -2.31 -6.91 -24.98
C GLY A 5 -0.98 -7.64 -24.90
N TYR A 6 -0.54 -8.01 -23.70
CA TYR A 6 0.57 -8.93 -23.50
C TYR A 6 0.02 -10.30 -23.11
N ARG A 7 0.33 -11.36 -23.88
CA ARG A 7 0.00 -12.75 -23.50
C ARG A 7 1.18 -13.37 -22.76
N VAL A 8 0.96 -13.78 -21.51
CA VAL A 8 1.90 -14.61 -20.75
C VAL A 8 1.35 -16.03 -20.72
N ARG A 9 2.10 -16.99 -21.26
CA ARG A 9 1.74 -18.42 -21.23
C ARG A 9 2.45 -19.11 -20.06
N SER A 10 1.68 -19.74 -19.18
CA SER A 10 2.17 -20.81 -18.29
C SER A 10 1.64 -22.17 -18.77
N PRO A 11 2.22 -23.29 -18.32
CA PRO A 11 1.70 -24.63 -18.64
C PRO A 11 0.25 -24.86 -18.20
N ALA A 12 -0.28 -24.04 -17.28
CA ALA A 12 -1.61 -24.19 -16.69
C ALA A 12 -2.65 -23.16 -17.17
N ALA A 13 -2.23 -22.02 -17.75
CA ALA A 13 -3.15 -20.98 -18.22
C ALA A 13 -2.49 -19.95 -19.17
N THR A 14 -3.30 -19.35 -20.05
CA THR A 14 -2.94 -18.15 -20.81
C THR A 14 -3.55 -16.93 -20.13
N TYR A 15 -2.73 -15.95 -19.77
CA TYR A 15 -3.18 -14.68 -19.19
C TYR A 15 -2.99 -13.57 -20.23
N SER A 16 -3.98 -12.69 -20.39
CA SER A 16 -3.83 -11.43 -21.11
C SER A 16 -3.71 -10.29 -20.11
N ILE A 17 -2.62 -9.53 -20.17
CA ILE A 17 -2.52 -8.26 -19.46
C ILE A 17 -2.94 -7.19 -20.48
N ALA A 18 -4.11 -6.60 -20.27
CA ALA A 18 -4.57 -5.45 -21.03
C ALA A 18 -4.14 -4.18 -20.27
N VAL A 19 -3.25 -3.41 -20.89
CA VAL A 19 -2.86 -2.10 -20.36
C VAL A 19 -3.72 -1.05 -21.04
N GLN A 20 -4.64 -0.44 -20.29
CA GLN A 20 -5.47 0.65 -20.80
C GLN A 20 -4.84 1.99 -20.40
N LYS A 21 -4.59 2.83 -21.42
CA LYS A 21 -4.02 4.18 -21.25
C LYS A 21 -5.17 5.16 -20.94
N ALA A 22 -5.28 5.58 -19.67
CA ALA A 22 -6.02 6.78 -19.31
C ALA A 22 -5.07 8.00 -19.30
N PRO A 23 -5.57 9.25 -19.44
CA PRO A 23 -4.72 10.43 -19.51
C PRO A 23 -3.81 10.64 -18.29
N ASP A 24 -4.21 10.13 -17.11
CA ASP A 24 -3.53 10.38 -15.84
C ASP A 24 -3.27 9.12 -14.98
N ARG A 25 -3.64 7.93 -15.47
CA ARG A 25 -3.42 6.65 -14.78
C ARG A 25 -3.20 5.51 -15.77
N LEU A 26 -2.48 4.50 -15.31
CA LEU A 26 -2.32 3.24 -16.01
C LEU A 26 -3.26 2.22 -15.35
N LEU A 27 -4.26 1.74 -16.09
CA LEU A 27 -5.12 0.65 -15.67
C LEU A 27 -4.46 -0.64 -16.17
N ILE A 28 -4.02 -1.49 -15.23
CA ILE A 28 -3.58 -2.85 -15.53
C ILE A 28 -4.79 -3.74 -15.32
N GLU A 29 -5.49 -4.09 -16.39
CA GLU A 29 -6.52 -5.11 -16.38
C GLU A 29 -5.85 -6.47 -16.63
N LEU A 30 -5.84 -7.31 -15.60
CA LEU A 30 -5.56 -8.74 -15.75
C LEU A 30 -6.83 -9.39 -16.29
N GLU A 31 -6.89 -9.68 -17.59
CA GLU A 31 -7.85 -10.63 -18.12
C GLU A 31 -7.43 -12.03 -17.66
N LEU A 32 -8.03 -12.46 -16.56
CA LEU A 32 -7.94 -13.85 -16.14
C LEU A 32 -8.74 -14.71 -17.13
N PRO A 33 -8.22 -15.87 -17.56
CA PRO A 33 -8.98 -16.78 -18.42
C PRO A 33 -10.32 -17.11 -17.76
N GLN A 34 -11.37 -17.34 -18.55
CA GLN A 34 -12.73 -17.70 -18.13
C GLN A 34 -12.77 -19.05 -17.38
N LEU A 35 -12.09 -19.15 -16.24
CA LEU A 35 -12.23 -20.23 -15.28
C LEU A 35 -13.62 -20.13 -14.64
N PRO A 36 -14.21 -21.24 -14.17
CA PRO A 36 -15.48 -21.21 -13.46
C PRO A 36 -15.43 -20.20 -12.29
N ILE A 37 -16.51 -19.46 -12.07
CA ILE A 37 -16.63 -18.34 -11.10
C ILE A 37 -16.08 -18.68 -9.69
N ALA A 38 -16.15 -19.95 -9.28
CA ALA A 38 -15.58 -20.44 -8.02
C ALA A 38 -14.03 -20.39 -7.97
N ALA A 39 -13.34 -20.61 -9.10
CA ALA A 39 -11.88 -20.53 -9.18
C ALA A 39 -11.37 -19.08 -9.17
N HIS A 40 -12.13 -18.14 -9.76
CA HIS A 40 -11.84 -16.70 -9.71
C HIS A 40 -12.00 -16.12 -8.31
N HIS A 41 -13.05 -16.56 -7.59
CA HIS A 41 -13.30 -16.11 -6.22
C HIS A 41 -12.11 -16.46 -5.32
N ASN A 42 -11.61 -17.69 -5.42
CA ASN A 42 -10.47 -18.15 -4.62
C ASN A 42 -9.17 -17.42 -4.98
N LEU A 43 -8.83 -17.23 -6.26
CA LEU A 43 -7.61 -16.52 -6.65
C LEU A 43 -7.62 -15.05 -6.23
N ILE A 44 -8.75 -14.34 -6.39
CA ILE A 44 -8.90 -12.95 -5.97
C ILE A 44 -8.87 -12.85 -4.45
N LEU A 45 -9.53 -13.75 -3.72
CA LEU A 45 -9.46 -13.82 -2.26
C LEU A 45 -8.03 -14.07 -1.76
N HIS A 46 -7.29 -15.01 -2.36
CA HIS A 46 -5.90 -15.28 -1.97
C HIS A 46 -4.98 -14.09 -2.26
N TRP A 47 -5.14 -13.45 -3.41
CA TRP A 47 -4.40 -12.23 -3.74
C TRP A 47 -4.74 -11.10 -2.76
N VAL A 48 -6.01 -10.87 -2.47
CA VAL A 48 -6.48 -9.86 -1.51
C VAL A 48 -5.94 -10.13 -0.10
N LEU A 49 -5.96 -11.39 0.34
CA LEU A 49 -5.43 -11.81 1.63
C LEU A 49 -3.93 -11.57 1.71
N LEU A 50 -3.18 -12.01 0.70
CA LEU A 50 -1.74 -11.78 0.63
C LEU A 50 -1.41 -10.28 0.59
N VAL A 51 -2.10 -9.52 -0.26
CA VAL A 51 -1.88 -8.08 -0.45
C VAL A 51 -2.20 -7.29 0.82
N GLY A 52 -3.42 -7.43 1.35
CA GLY A 52 -3.89 -6.61 2.46
C GLY A 52 -3.20 -6.93 3.78
N LEU A 53 -2.83 -8.20 4.00
CA LEU A 53 -2.13 -8.60 5.23
C LEU A 53 -0.67 -8.15 5.26
N LEU A 54 0.01 -8.09 4.12
CA LEU A 54 1.45 -7.80 4.10
C LEU A 54 1.75 -6.32 4.40
N ASP A 55 0.93 -5.39 3.89
CA ASP A 55 1.10 -3.96 4.15
C ASP A 55 0.62 -3.57 5.56
N PHE A 56 -0.39 -4.27 6.10
CA PHE A 56 -0.90 -4.11 7.47
C PHE A 56 0.21 -4.07 8.53
N PHE A 57 1.17 -5.00 8.45
CA PHE A 57 2.28 -5.08 9.41
C PHE A 57 3.21 -3.88 9.32
N THR A 58 3.43 -3.34 8.13
CA THR A 58 4.25 -2.14 7.93
C THR A 58 3.60 -0.93 8.59
N HIS A 59 2.29 -0.73 8.40
CA HIS A 59 1.55 0.36 9.03
C HIS A 59 1.53 0.24 10.56
N LEU A 60 1.32 -0.97 11.07
CA LEU A 60 1.36 -1.24 12.51
C LEU A 60 2.72 -0.88 13.13
N LEU A 61 3.82 -1.26 12.47
CA LEU A 61 5.18 -0.94 12.94
C LEU A 61 5.48 0.56 12.91
N VAL A 62 5.10 1.26 11.84
CA VAL A 62 5.34 2.70 11.71
C VAL A 62 4.46 3.49 12.69
N GLY A 63 3.20 3.08 12.87
CA GLY A 63 2.34 3.63 13.94
C GLY A 63 2.97 3.42 15.32
N ARG A 64 3.48 2.22 15.59
CA ARG A 64 4.15 1.94 16.87
C ARG A 64 5.41 2.80 17.08
N LEU A 65 6.21 3.03 16.03
CA LEU A 65 7.36 3.95 16.06
C LEU A 65 6.93 5.35 16.51
N ILE A 66 5.88 5.90 15.91
CA ILE A 66 5.36 7.24 16.23
C ILE A 66 4.99 7.33 17.72
N GLY A 67 4.32 6.30 18.23
CA GLY A 67 3.93 6.26 19.64
C GLY A 67 5.08 6.08 20.63
N LEU A 68 6.32 5.77 20.19
CA LEU A 68 7.50 5.75 21.07
C LEU A 68 7.81 7.14 21.68
N LEU A 69 7.22 8.21 21.13
CA LEU A 69 7.30 9.56 21.69
C LEU A 69 6.44 9.73 22.95
N GLY A 70 5.54 8.79 23.25
CA GLY A 70 4.67 8.77 24.42
C GLY A 70 4.87 7.55 25.30
N ASP A 71 3.84 7.18 26.05
CA ASP A 71 3.84 5.97 26.88
C ASP A 71 3.47 4.71 26.07
N GLU A 72 3.38 3.56 26.74
CA GLU A 72 2.99 2.30 26.08
C GLU A 72 1.57 2.37 25.48
N ARG A 73 0.66 3.14 26.07
CA ARG A 73 -0.70 3.30 25.55
C ARG A 73 -0.71 4.21 24.32
N SER A 74 0.15 5.22 24.26
CA SER A 74 0.42 6.00 23.04
C SER A 74 0.94 5.13 21.89
N GLN A 75 1.86 4.20 22.16
CA GLN A 75 2.33 3.21 21.18
C GLN A 75 1.19 2.36 20.65
N THR A 76 0.34 1.83 21.53
CA THR A 76 -0.81 1.01 21.14
C THR A 76 -1.83 1.84 20.36
N ALA A 77 -2.16 3.06 20.81
CA ALA A 77 -3.10 3.94 20.13
C ALA A 77 -2.65 4.28 18.70
N ALA A 78 -1.37 4.66 18.52
CA ALA A 78 -0.81 4.96 17.21
C ALA A 78 -0.73 3.72 16.31
N ALA A 79 -0.31 2.57 16.84
CA ALA A 79 -0.22 1.33 16.07
C ALA A 79 -1.60 0.82 15.61
N LEU A 80 -2.60 0.82 16.49
CA LEU A 80 -3.96 0.43 16.14
C LEU A 80 -4.57 1.38 15.13
N ALA A 81 -4.43 2.69 15.34
CA ALA A 81 -4.98 3.69 14.43
C ALA A 81 -4.33 3.66 13.04
N ALA A 82 -3.03 3.36 12.98
CA ALA A 82 -2.35 3.11 11.71
C ALA A 82 -2.87 1.86 11.00
N ALA A 83 -3.26 0.81 11.73
CA ALA A 83 -3.70 -0.45 11.14
C ALA A 83 -5.21 -0.50 10.79
N LEU A 84 -6.03 0.38 11.39
CA LEU A 84 -7.48 0.40 11.24
C LEU A 84 -7.97 0.51 9.78
N PRO A 85 -7.40 1.36 8.90
CA PRO A 85 -7.90 1.52 7.54
C PRO A 85 -7.92 0.22 6.73
N ASP A 86 -6.93 -0.65 6.93
CA ASP A 86 -6.78 -1.94 6.23
C ASP A 86 -7.72 -3.03 6.73
N LEU A 87 -8.43 -2.82 7.85
CA LEU A 87 -9.47 -3.76 8.27
C LEU A 87 -10.68 -3.76 7.32
N ASP A 88 -10.73 -2.84 6.36
CA ASP A 88 -11.65 -2.89 5.22
C ASP A 88 -11.51 -4.19 4.40
N VAL A 89 -10.33 -4.82 4.42
CA VAL A 89 -10.09 -6.15 3.85
C VAL A 89 -11.00 -7.19 4.48
N ILE A 90 -11.18 -7.17 5.81
CA ILE A 90 -12.06 -8.14 6.50
C ILE A 90 -13.50 -7.98 6.03
N LEU A 91 -13.96 -6.74 5.87
CA LEU A 91 -15.29 -6.46 5.35
C LEU A 91 -15.44 -6.95 3.89
N MET A 92 -14.36 -6.84 3.10
CA MET A 92 -14.35 -7.41 1.75
C MET A 92 -14.38 -8.95 1.76
N LEU A 93 -13.66 -9.61 2.66
CA LEU A 93 -13.70 -11.07 2.84
C LEU A 93 -15.08 -11.56 3.27
N ALA A 94 -15.80 -10.77 4.07
CA ALA A 94 -17.17 -11.05 4.47
C ALA A 94 -18.20 -10.84 3.33
N GLY A 95 -17.75 -10.53 2.11
CA GLY A 95 -18.60 -10.33 0.95
C GLY A 95 -19.35 -8.99 0.94
N LEU A 96 -19.10 -8.09 1.91
CA LEU A 96 -19.83 -6.83 2.06
C LEU A 96 -19.46 -5.80 0.98
N TYR A 97 -18.29 -5.93 0.35
CA TYR A 97 -17.78 -4.99 -0.66
C TYR A 97 -18.07 -5.42 -2.12
N VAL A 98 -18.55 -6.65 -2.35
CA VAL A 98 -18.66 -7.27 -3.69
C VAL A 98 -19.70 -6.59 -4.61
N ARG A 99 -20.45 -5.61 -4.12
CA ARG A 99 -21.57 -4.96 -4.86
C ARG A 99 -21.52 -3.43 -4.88
N LEU A 100 -20.39 -2.81 -4.54
CA LEU A 100 -20.32 -1.36 -4.32
C LEU A 100 -19.41 -0.66 -5.37
N PRO A 101 -19.60 0.67 -5.63
CA PRO A 101 -18.86 1.44 -6.65
C PRO A 101 -17.34 1.47 -6.43
N PRO A 102 -16.50 1.99 -7.35
CA PRO A 102 -15.02 1.90 -7.32
C PRO A 102 -14.33 2.33 -6.00
N LEU A 103 -15.01 3.13 -5.17
CA LEU A 103 -14.57 3.55 -3.83
C LEU A 103 -14.74 2.49 -2.74
N ALA A 104 -15.56 1.47 -2.97
CA ALA A 104 -15.74 0.32 -2.11
C ALA A 104 -14.93 -0.87 -2.63
N THR A 105 -13.66 -0.59 -2.85
CA THR A 105 -12.60 -1.57 -2.98
C THR A 105 -11.60 -1.31 -1.85
N HIS A 106 -10.72 -2.26 -1.57
CA HIS A 106 -9.63 -2.03 -0.62
C HIS A 106 -8.83 -0.77 -1.01
N ARG A 107 -8.33 -0.02 -0.02
CA ARG A 107 -7.73 1.32 -0.23
C ARG A 107 -8.75 2.35 -0.71
N GLY A 108 -9.99 2.21 -0.25
CA GLY A 108 -11.16 2.96 -0.68
C GLY A 108 -11.59 4.03 0.32
N LEU A 109 -12.81 3.90 0.83
CA LEU A 109 -13.44 4.87 1.75
C LEU A 109 -12.63 5.13 3.03
N THR A 110 -12.00 4.10 3.59
CA THR A 110 -11.24 4.15 4.84
C THR A 110 -9.88 4.84 4.71
N HIS A 111 -9.39 5.00 3.48
CA HIS A 111 -8.04 5.49 3.16
C HIS A 111 -8.01 6.96 2.71
N SER A 112 -8.83 7.80 3.33
CA SER A 112 -8.74 9.26 3.19
C SER A 112 -8.24 9.89 4.49
N VAL A 113 -7.71 11.12 4.41
CA VAL A 113 -7.29 11.87 5.61
C VAL A 113 -8.46 12.02 6.57
N PHE A 114 -9.64 12.36 6.04
CA PHE A 114 -10.85 12.55 6.83
C PHE A 114 -11.30 11.25 7.50
N THR A 115 -11.52 10.18 6.73
CA THR A 115 -12.07 8.93 7.26
C THR A 115 -11.09 8.25 8.21
N SER A 116 -9.80 8.20 7.88
CA SER A 116 -8.79 7.59 8.75
C SER A 116 -8.65 8.34 10.08
N THR A 117 -8.73 9.67 10.07
CA THR A 117 -8.74 10.49 11.30
C THR A 117 -9.99 10.23 12.13
N LEU A 118 -11.16 10.09 11.51
CA LEU A 118 -12.39 9.72 12.22
C LEU A 118 -12.30 8.31 12.84
N LEU A 119 -11.73 7.34 12.12
CA LEU A 119 -11.50 5.99 12.66
C LEU A 119 -10.56 6.03 13.87
N ALA A 120 -9.48 6.81 13.80
CA ALA A 120 -8.56 7.02 14.93
C ALA A 120 -9.26 7.66 16.13
N ALA A 121 -10.11 8.66 15.90
CA ALA A 121 -10.89 9.30 16.96
C ALA A 121 -11.90 8.35 17.59
N ALA A 122 -12.63 7.59 16.78
CA ALA A 122 -13.61 6.60 17.26
C ALA A 122 -12.95 5.49 18.08
N ALA A 123 -11.82 4.94 17.62
CA ALA A 123 -11.06 3.93 18.36
C ALA A 123 -10.48 4.48 19.66
N THR A 124 -9.99 5.71 19.66
CA THR A 124 -9.51 6.37 20.87
C THR A 124 -10.66 6.57 21.86
N LEU A 125 -11.83 7.04 21.40
CA LEU A 125 -13.02 7.22 22.22
C LEU A 125 -13.49 5.89 22.83
N ALA A 126 -13.56 4.82 22.05
CA ALA A 126 -13.91 3.48 22.55
C ALA A 126 -12.93 3.02 23.66
N GLY A 127 -11.63 3.27 23.48
CA GLY A 127 -10.65 2.99 24.52
C GLY A 127 -10.80 3.89 25.76
N VAL A 128 -11.23 5.14 25.60
CA VAL A 128 -11.54 6.04 26.73
C VAL A 128 -12.74 5.54 27.51
N LEU A 129 -13.81 5.13 26.82
CA LEU A 129 -15.03 4.59 27.45
C LEU A 129 -14.79 3.29 28.22
N THR A 130 -13.78 2.50 27.82
CA THR A 130 -13.37 1.26 28.51
C THR A 130 -12.30 1.50 29.58
N GLY A 131 -11.81 2.74 29.76
CA GLY A 131 -10.74 3.09 30.71
C GLY A 131 -9.32 2.69 30.26
N TYR A 132 -9.17 2.09 29.08
CA TYR A 132 -7.87 1.70 28.53
C TYR A 132 -7.09 2.93 28.00
N PHE A 133 -7.76 3.85 27.32
CA PHE A 133 -7.16 5.09 26.82
C PHE A 133 -7.58 6.33 27.60
N LYS A 134 -6.86 7.43 27.38
CA LYS A 134 -7.17 8.77 27.85
C LYS A 134 -7.30 9.68 26.62
N PRO A 135 -8.02 10.81 26.69
CA PRO A 135 -8.09 11.78 25.58
C PRO A 135 -6.70 12.22 25.07
N ALA A 136 -5.70 12.24 25.95
CA ALA A 136 -4.30 12.55 25.61
C ALA A 136 -3.65 11.58 24.61
N HIS A 137 -4.23 10.39 24.36
CA HIS A 137 -3.71 9.46 23.35
C HIS A 137 -4.19 9.79 21.93
N LEU A 138 -5.21 10.65 21.76
CA LEU A 138 -5.78 10.99 20.46
C LEU A 138 -4.73 11.54 19.47
N PRO A 139 -3.81 12.45 19.84
CA PRO A 139 -2.80 12.94 18.91
C PRO A 139 -1.91 11.82 18.34
N TYR A 140 -1.58 10.82 19.15
CA TYR A 140 -0.78 9.66 18.72
C TYR A 140 -1.58 8.76 17.77
N ALA A 141 -2.86 8.52 18.06
CA ALA A 141 -3.75 7.78 17.17
C ALA A 141 -3.90 8.48 15.81
N VAL A 142 -4.13 9.80 15.81
CA VAL A 142 -4.22 10.61 14.59
C VAL A 142 -2.89 10.57 13.82
N ALA A 143 -1.75 10.73 14.48
CA ALA A 143 -0.45 10.62 13.83
C ALA A 143 -0.22 9.23 13.21
N GLY A 144 -0.64 8.16 13.89
CA GLY A 144 -0.66 6.80 13.35
C GLY A 144 -1.51 6.68 12.09
N ALA A 145 -2.75 7.17 12.11
CA ALA A 145 -3.62 7.16 10.94
C ALA A 145 -3.07 7.98 9.77
N LEU A 146 -2.49 9.16 10.02
CA LEU A 146 -1.85 9.96 8.98
C LEU A 146 -0.61 9.27 8.40
N SER A 147 0.12 8.49 9.21
CA SER A 147 1.22 7.66 8.70
C SER A 147 0.73 6.58 7.74
N HIS A 148 -0.44 5.98 8.00
CA HIS A 148 -1.08 5.04 7.07
C HIS A 148 -1.32 5.68 5.72
N ILE A 149 -2.04 6.81 5.71
CA ILE A 149 -2.35 7.58 4.49
C ILE A 149 -1.07 7.97 3.74
N THR A 150 -0.04 8.39 4.47
CA THR A 150 1.24 8.78 3.86
C THR A 150 1.91 7.59 3.17
N LEU A 151 2.00 6.43 3.84
CA LEU A 151 2.63 5.25 3.29
C LEU A 151 1.89 4.73 2.06
N ASP A 152 0.56 4.67 2.11
CA ASP A 152 -0.26 4.23 0.97
C ASP A 152 -0.17 5.22 -0.20
N TYR A 153 -0.12 6.52 0.07
CA TYR A 153 0.14 7.53 -0.97
C TYR A 153 1.50 7.29 -1.67
N LEU A 154 2.52 6.77 -0.98
CA LEU A 154 3.81 6.47 -1.60
C LEU A 154 3.80 5.25 -2.53
N THR A 155 2.77 4.40 -2.46
CA THR A 155 2.65 3.21 -3.31
C THR A 155 1.97 3.51 -4.66
N THR A 156 2.20 2.66 -5.65
CA THR A 156 1.38 2.63 -6.86
C THR A 156 -0.05 2.21 -6.52
N GLY A 157 -1.06 2.63 -7.29
CA GLY A 157 -2.47 2.33 -7.02
C GLY A 157 -3.18 3.45 -6.25
N GLY A 158 -2.44 4.17 -5.40
CA GLY A 158 -2.86 5.41 -4.75
C GLY A 158 -4.09 5.28 -3.86
N ILE A 159 -4.51 6.38 -3.25
CA ILE A 159 -5.66 6.44 -2.33
C ILE A 159 -6.47 7.73 -2.53
N PRO A 160 -7.77 7.75 -2.18
CA PRO A 160 -8.59 8.95 -2.31
C PRO A 160 -8.37 9.91 -1.13
N VAL A 161 -7.17 10.53 -1.08
CA VAL A 161 -6.68 11.38 0.03
C VAL A 161 -7.73 12.39 0.52
N PHE A 162 -8.44 13.04 -0.40
CA PHE A 162 -9.40 14.12 -0.12
C PHE A 162 -10.86 13.66 -0.07
N TYR A 163 -11.15 12.36 -0.04
CA TYR A 163 -12.52 11.88 0.18
C TYR A 163 -13.01 12.35 1.57
N PRO A 164 -14.25 12.87 1.72
CA PRO A 164 -15.37 12.80 0.77
C PRO A 164 -15.46 13.92 -0.27
N LEU A 165 -14.60 14.93 -0.23
CA LEU A 165 -14.63 16.05 -1.19
C LEU A 165 -14.27 15.61 -2.62
N SER A 166 -13.40 14.61 -2.76
CA SER A 166 -13.03 14.05 -4.06
C SER A 166 -12.76 12.54 -3.99
N ALA A 167 -13.29 11.81 -4.96
CA ALA A 167 -13.01 10.39 -5.17
C ALA A 167 -11.68 10.13 -5.90
N ARG A 168 -10.97 11.19 -6.33
CA ARG A 168 -9.73 11.05 -7.10
C ARG A 168 -8.65 10.39 -6.25
N ARG A 169 -8.00 9.35 -6.80
CA ARG A 169 -6.86 8.68 -6.16
C ARG A 169 -5.56 9.39 -6.48
N TYR A 170 -4.71 9.53 -5.48
CA TYR A 170 -3.38 10.13 -5.59
C TYR A 170 -2.33 9.09 -5.22
N ALA A 171 -1.26 9.04 -6.01
CA ALA A 171 -0.12 8.15 -5.82
C ALA A 171 1.17 8.93 -6.10
N ALA A 172 2.20 8.69 -5.29
CA ALA A 172 3.54 9.13 -5.56
C ALA A 172 4.31 8.11 -6.40
N ASP A 173 3.81 6.88 -6.60
CA ASP A 173 4.47 5.85 -7.42
C ASP A 173 5.96 5.65 -7.02
N LEU A 174 6.24 5.58 -5.72
CA LEU A 174 7.60 5.38 -5.20
C LEU A 174 7.86 3.90 -4.88
N PHE A 175 6.88 3.23 -4.30
CA PHE A 175 6.90 1.80 -4.00
C PHE A 175 5.91 1.06 -4.90
N TYR A 176 6.23 -0.20 -5.22
CA TYR A 176 5.26 -1.07 -5.85
C TYR A 176 4.12 -1.34 -4.88
N TYR A 177 2.94 -1.68 -5.42
CA TYR A 177 1.71 -1.85 -4.66
C TYR A 177 1.88 -2.77 -3.44
N ILE A 178 2.73 -3.80 -3.55
CA ILE A 178 3.24 -4.62 -2.44
C ILE A 178 4.75 -4.70 -2.59
N ASP A 179 5.52 -3.99 -1.79
CA ASP A 179 6.99 -4.07 -1.90
C ASP A 179 7.52 -5.31 -1.16
N PRO A 180 8.03 -6.35 -1.86
CA PRO A 180 8.35 -7.63 -1.22
C PRO A 180 9.43 -7.51 -0.15
N LEU A 181 10.37 -6.57 -0.31
CA LEU A 181 11.45 -6.36 0.65
C LEU A 181 10.93 -5.69 1.93
N VAL A 182 9.96 -4.79 1.81
CA VAL A 182 9.31 -4.18 2.98
C VAL A 182 8.48 -5.23 3.70
N ALA A 183 7.70 -6.02 2.96
CA ALA A 183 6.87 -7.10 3.48
C ALA A 183 7.66 -8.16 4.27
N VAL A 184 8.77 -8.65 3.68
CA VAL A 184 9.64 -9.65 4.33
C VAL A 184 10.35 -9.09 5.56
N ALA A 185 10.56 -7.77 5.63
CA ALA A 185 11.13 -7.13 6.82
C ALA A 185 10.07 -6.87 7.91
N SER A 186 8.87 -6.43 7.54
CA SER A 186 7.83 -5.99 8.48
C SER A 186 7.10 -7.15 9.14
N PHE A 187 6.79 -8.22 8.41
CA PHE A 187 6.03 -9.35 8.95
C PHE A 187 6.77 -10.11 10.06
N PRO A 188 8.02 -10.58 9.88
CA PRO A 188 8.76 -11.29 10.93
C PRO A 188 9.05 -10.40 12.14
N LEU A 189 9.31 -9.11 11.93
CA LEU A 189 9.51 -8.17 13.02
C LEU A 189 8.23 -7.99 13.85
N SER A 190 7.08 -7.87 13.19
CA SER A 190 5.78 -7.78 13.88
C SER A 190 5.51 -9.03 14.72
N LEU A 191 5.80 -10.22 14.18
CA LEU A 191 5.71 -11.48 14.91
C LEU A 191 6.70 -11.51 16.10
N ALA A 192 7.94 -11.09 15.90
CA ALA A 192 8.96 -11.03 16.95
C ALA A 192 8.58 -10.07 18.10
N LEU A 193 7.95 -8.94 17.78
CA LEU A 193 7.40 -8.01 18.79
C LEU A 193 6.22 -8.63 19.53
N ALA A 194 5.31 -9.32 18.82
CA ALA A 194 4.18 -10.01 19.43
C ALA A 194 4.63 -11.14 20.38
N MET A 195 5.67 -11.88 20.00
CA MET A 195 6.30 -12.91 20.84
C MET A 195 7.22 -12.33 21.93
N ARG A 196 7.37 -11.00 22.01
CA ARG A 196 8.23 -10.29 22.97
C ARG A 196 9.72 -10.67 22.89
N VAL A 197 10.17 -11.15 21.74
CA VAL A 197 11.59 -11.45 21.47
C VAL A 197 12.32 -10.30 20.78
N ALA A 198 11.58 -9.28 20.33
CA ALA A 198 12.10 -8.01 19.84
C ALA A 198 11.58 -6.83 20.69
N GLY A 199 12.22 -5.67 20.56
CA GLY A 199 11.82 -4.45 21.27
C GLY A 199 12.06 -3.18 20.47
N LYS A 200 12.02 -2.02 21.14
CA LYS A 200 12.10 -0.69 20.52
C LYS A 200 13.29 -0.49 19.57
N ARG A 201 14.45 -1.12 19.85
CA ARG A 201 15.65 -1.04 18.98
C ARG A 201 15.39 -1.65 17.61
N ALA A 202 14.62 -2.73 17.55
CA ALA A 202 14.27 -3.40 16.29
C ALA A 202 13.27 -2.56 15.47
N ILE A 203 12.32 -1.90 16.13
CA ILE A 203 11.42 -0.93 15.48
C ILE A 203 12.23 0.20 14.86
N LEU A 204 13.17 0.80 15.63
CA LEU A 204 14.03 1.87 15.12
C LEU A 204 14.90 1.40 13.94
N ALA A 205 15.50 0.21 14.03
CA ALA A 205 16.29 -0.37 12.94
C ALA A 205 15.44 -0.57 11.67
N PHE A 206 14.20 -1.05 11.80
CA PHE A 206 13.26 -1.16 10.69
C PHE A 206 12.91 0.20 10.09
N SER A 207 12.71 1.23 10.92
CA SER A 207 12.44 2.58 10.44
C SER A 207 13.62 3.17 9.68
N LEU A 208 14.84 2.96 10.16
CA LEU A 208 16.06 3.35 9.44
C LEU A 208 16.19 2.60 8.11
N TYR A 209 15.88 1.30 8.10
CA TYR A 209 15.80 0.51 6.88
C TYR A 209 14.78 1.08 5.90
N LEU A 210 13.55 1.38 6.34
CA LEU A 210 12.50 1.93 5.49
C LEU A 210 12.89 3.30 4.89
N LEU A 211 13.54 4.15 5.68
CA LEU A 211 14.06 5.44 5.22
C LEU A 211 15.19 5.26 4.19
N ALA A 212 16.17 4.41 4.47
CA ALA A 212 17.28 4.14 3.56
C ALA A 212 16.79 3.51 2.24
N TYR A 213 15.89 2.54 2.33
CA TYR A 213 15.30 1.89 1.16
C TYR A 213 14.41 2.86 0.37
N GLY A 214 13.60 3.68 1.04
CA GLY A 214 12.81 4.74 0.39
C GLY A 214 13.67 5.78 -0.30
N ALA A 215 14.80 6.19 0.29
CA ALA A 215 15.76 7.08 -0.34
C ALA A 215 16.40 6.46 -1.59
N ALA A 216 16.77 5.17 -1.52
CA ALA A 216 17.27 4.43 -2.68
C ALA A 216 16.22 4.34 -3.80
N ARG A 217 14.95 4.04 -3.45
CA ARG A 217 13.84 4.02 -4.40
C ARG A 217 13.59 5.38 -5.03
N LEU A 218 13.72 6.46 -4.27
CA LEU A 218 13.59 7.83 -4.80
C LEU A 218 14.72 8.15 -5.78
N ALA A 219 15.96 7.82 -5.43
CA ALA A 219 17.10 8.00 -6.33
C ALA A 219 16.91 7.21 -7.65
N PHE A 220 16.45 5.96 -7.55
CA PHE A 220 16.12 5.14 -8.72
C PHE A 220 14.98 5.70 -9.55
N LYS A 221 13.93 6.22 -8.91
CA LYS A 221 12.84 6.92 -9.59
C LYS A 221 13.34 8.12 -10.39
N LEU A 222 14.22 8.93 -9.79
CA LEU A 222 14.80 10.10 -10.46
C LEU A 222 15.65 9.71 -11.67
N ILE A 223 16.42 8.61 -11.59
CA ILE A 223 17.18 8.07 -12.73
C ILE A 223 16.22 7.58 -13.83
N ALA A 224 15.18 6.83 -13.46
CA ALA A 224 14.17 6.35 -14.40
C ALA A 224 13.42 7.51 -15.08
N LEU A 225 13.11 8.59 -14.36
CA LEU A 225 12.50 9.80 -14.93
C LEU A 225 13.41 10.50 -15.95
N ARG A 226 14.73 10.53 -15.70
CA ARG A 226 15.70 11.06 -16.68
C ARG A 226 15.73 10.22 -17.96
N ALA A 227 15.67 8.89 -17.83
CA ALA A 227 15.56 8.00 -18.98
C ALA A 227 14.19 8.18 -19.69
N ALA A 228 13.11 8.35 -18.94
CA ALA A 228 11.76 8.57 -19.48
C ALA A 228 11.64 9.83 -20.33
N ALA A 229 12.40 10.88 -20.00
CA ALA A 229 12.43 12.11 -20.78
C ALA A 229 12.89 11.88 -22.23
N SER A 230 13.83 10.95 -22.48
CA SER A 230 14.23 10.57 -23.85
C SER A 230 13.14 9.85 -24.64
N LEU A 231 12.09 9.36 -23.97
CA LEU A 231 10.91 8.71 -24.55
C LEU A 231 9.67 9.61 -24.52
N ALA A 232 9.85 10.93 -24.29
CA ALA A 232 8.78 11.90 -24.14
C ALA A 232 7.74 11.54 -23.04
N ALA A 233 8.15 10.77 -22.03
CA ALA A 233 7.32 10.37 -20.90
C ALA A 233 7.62 11.20 -19.65
N SER A 234 6.57 11.63 -18.96
CA SER A 234 6.64 12.45 -17.73
C SER A 234 6.41 11.68 -16.43
N ARG A 235 6.17 10.36 -16.53
CA ARG A 235 5.90 9.47 -15.38
C ARG A 235 6.63 8.14 -15.55
N VAL A 236 6.88 7.50 -14.41
CA VAL A 236 7.44 6.14 -14.32
C VAL A 236 6.73 5.40 -13.21
N TYR A 237 6.66 4.07 -13.31
CA TYR A 237 6.01 3.22 -12.32
C TYR A 237 6.99 2.21 -11.73
N PRO A 238 6.99 2.01 -10.40
CA PRO A 238 7.84 1.04 -9.74
C PRO A 238 7.41 -0.39 -10.09
N THR A 239 8.36 -1.31 -10.05
CA THR A 239 8.10 -2.76 -10.05
C THR A 239 8.48 -3.37 -8.69
N PRO A 240 8.17 -4.66 -8.43
CA PRO A 240 8.66 -5.37 -7.25
C PRO A 240 10.19 -5.39 -7.13
N LEU A 241 10.91 -5.24 -8.25
CA LEU A 241 12.37 -5.14 -8.25
C LEU A 241 12.78 -3.67 -8.02
N PRO A 242 13.66 -3.37 -7.03
CA PRO A 242 14.00 -1.99 -6.68
C PRO A 242 14.55 -1.16 -7.84
N ASN A 243 15.42 -1.77 -8.65
CA ASN A 243 16.15 -1.15 -9.75
C ASN A 243 15.42 -1.21 -11.10
N ARG A 244 14.20 -1.76 -11.15
CA ARG A 244 13.42 -1.89 -12.38
C ARG A 244 12.15 -1.06 -12.32
N TRP A 245 11.93 -0.28 -13.37
CA TRP A 245 10.85 0.70 -13.49
C TRP A 245 10.15 0.54 -14.85
N LEU A 246 8.89 0.92 -14.94
CA LEU A 246 8.11 0.92 -16.18
C LEU A 246 7.94 2.35 -16.68
N ILE A 247 8.25 2.57 -17.95
CA ILE A 247 8.16 3.87 -18.61
C ILE A 247 7.05 3.79 -19.68
N PRO A 248 6.05 4.70 -19.65
CA PRO A 248 5.08 4.82 -20.74
C PRO A 248 5.73 5.20 -22.06
N SER A 249 5.26 4.60 -23.15
CA SER A 249 5.65 4.91 -24.52
C SER A 249 4.42 4.91 -25.43
N ASP A 250 4.63 5.24 -26.70
CA ASP A 250 3.64 5.09 -27.77
C ASP A 250 3.18 3.63 -27.95
N LYS A 251 4.07 2.65 -27.69
CA LYS A 251 3.81 1.20 -27.82
C LYS A 251 3.39 0.52 -26.51
N GLY A 252 3.06 1.29 -25.47
CA GLY A 252 2.69 0.77 -24.14
C GLY A 252 3.79 0.95 -23.10
N LEU A 253 3.94 0.03 -22.15
CA LEU A 253 4.94 0.11 -21.08
C LEU A 253 6.26 -0.56 -21.47
N VAL A 254 7.36 0.17 -21.33
CA VAL A 254 8.73 -0.36 -21.52
C VAL A 254 9.40 -0.53 -20.17
N ALA A 255 10.01 -1.69 -19.94
CA ALA A 255 10.78 -1.93 -18.73
C ALA A 255 12.17 -1.30 -18.85
N TYR A 256 12.53 -0.46 -17.89
CA TYR A 256 13.85 0.15 -17.74
C TYR A 256 14.52 -0.41 -16.48
N THR A 257 15.72 -0.98 -16.65
CA THR A 257 16.52 -1.50 -15.53
C THR A 257 17.71 -0.59 -15.34
N ILE A 258 17.86 -0.08 -14.12
CA ILE A 258 18.98 0.78 -13.76
C ILE A 258 20.24 -0.08 -13.72
N PRO A 259 21.29 0.28 -14.48
CA PRO A 259 22.54 -0.48 -14.47
C PRO A 259 23.14 -0.50 -13.07
N SER A 260 23.55 -1.68 -12.59
CA SER A 260 24.49 -1.74 -11.49
C SER A 260 25.81 -1.14 -11.97
N ARG A 261 26.38 -0.17 -11.25
CA ARG A 261 27.78 0.18 -11.47
C ARG A 261 28.57 -1.10 -11.19
N GLY A 262 29.20 -1.66 -12.23
CA GLY A 262 30.17 -2.74 -12.10
C GLY A 262 31.44 -2.27 -11.42
#